data_AF-A0A430EDU4-F1
#
_entry.id   AF-A0A430EDU4-F1
#
_cell.length_a   1.000
_cell.length_b   1.000
_cell.length_c   1.000
_cell.angle_alpha   90.00
_cell.angle_beta   90.00
_cell.angle_gamma   90.00
#
_symmetry.space_group_name_H-M   'P 1'
#
loop_
_entity.id
_entity.type
_entity.pdbx_description
1 polymer ?
#
loop_
_entity_poly.entity_id
_entity_poly.type
_entity_poly.pdbx_seq_one_letter_code
_entity_poly.pdbx_strand_id
1 'polypeptide(L)'
;MHLAAVVPSRGAHKLAWIIGTSGDPVDDIERFGQAVGGVAMFDRVLSGEVVPCAVMAAEIQLWSMGLIQRQDWRRPAYRWWGDRPIGWFNPRVPAAA
;
A
#
# COMPACT_ATOMS: atom_id res chain seq x y z
N MET A 1 0.94 -18.78 14.08
CA MET A 1 0.19 -19.01 12.82
C MET A 1 0.75 -18.04 11.78
N HIS A 2 1.68 -18.46 10.93
CA HIS A 2 2.19 -17.63 9.82
C HIS A 2 1.16 -17.70 8.69
N LEU A 3 0.42 -16.62 8.47
CA LEU A 3 -0.33 -16.46 7.22
C LEU A 3 0.71 -16.22 6.13
N ALA A 4 0.79 -17.10 5.14
CA ALA A 4 1.59 -16.84 3.95
C ALA A 4 1.04 -15.59 3.26
N ALA A 5 1.88 -14.57 3.10
CA ALA A 5 1.51 -13.37 2.37
C ALA A 5 1.40 -13.70 0.88
N VAL A 6 0.41 -13.10 0.22
CA VAL A 6 0.35 -13.09 -1.25
C VAL A 6 1.16 -11.88 -1.72
N VAL A 7 2.06 -12.07 -2.68
CA VAL A 7 2.95 -11.00 -3.16
C VAL A 7 2.87 -10.90 -4.69
N PRO A 8 2.55 -9.71 -5.25
CA PRO A 8 1.95 -8.59 -4.54
C PRO A 8 0.56 -8.95 -3.97
N SER A 9 0.30 -8.56 -2.73
CA SER A 9 -1.08 -8.46 -2.25
C SER A 9 -1.73 -7.23 -2.91
N ARG A 10 -3.05 -7.20 -3.00
CA ARG A 10 -3.76 -6.02 -3.51
C ARG A 10 -3.44 -4.77 -2.68
N GLY A 11 -3.24 -4.92 -1.37
CA GLY A 11 -2.84 -3.84 -0.48
C GLY A 11 -1.45 -3.31 -0.80
N ALA A 12 -0.48 -4.21 -0.97
CA ALA A 12 0.89 -3.85 -1.33
C ALA A 12 0.97 -3.17 -2.71
N HIS A 13 0.27 -3.73 -3.70
CA HIS A 13 0.20 -3.14 -5.05
C HIS A 13 -0.36 -1.72 -5.03
N LYS A 14 -1.48 -1.51 -4.31
CA LYS A 14 -2.09 -0.20 -4.13
C LYS A 14 -1.17 0.79 -3.41
N LEU A 15 -0.47 0.34 -2.37
CA LEU A 15 0.49 1.15 -1.62
C LEU A 15 1.64 1.62 -2.53
N ALA A 16 2.27 0.68 -3.24
CA ALA A 16 3.32 0.97 -4.21
C ALA A 16 2.84 1.95 -5.29
N TRP A 17 1.60 1.77 -5.78
CA TRP A 17 1.03 2.68 -6.77
C TRP A 17 0.79 4.09 -6.23
N ILE A 18 0.23 4.26 -5.02
CA ILE A 18 0.03 5.59 -4.41
C ILE A 18 1.34 6.34 -4.33
N ILE A 19 2.38 5.69 -3.82
CA ILE A 19 3.69 6.31 -3.59
C ILE A 19 4.40 6.55 -4.92
N GLY A 20 4.41 5.56 -5.82
CA GLY A 20 5.08 5.68 -7.12
C GLY A 20 4.44 6.69 -8.08
N THR A 21 3.22 7.13 -7.80
CA THR A 21 2.52 8.17 -8.59
C THR A 21 2.37 9.49 -7.86
N SER A 22 2.96 9.62 -6.66
CA SER A 22 2.96 10.90 -5.95
C SER A 22 4.01 11.85 -6.54
N GLY A 23 3.84 13.15 -6.27
CA GLY A 23 4.81 14.17 -6.68
C GLY A 23 6.11 14.12 -5.88
N ASP A 24 6.11 13.44 -4.73
CA ASP A 24 7.29 13.23 -3.86
C ASP A 24 7.22 11.85 -3.18
N PRO A 25 7.73 10.79 -3.84
CA PRO A 25 7.69 9.45 -3.30
C PRO A 25 8.53 9.27 -2.02
N VAL A 26 9.59 10.07 -1.83
CA VAL A 26 10.48 9.94 -0.66
C VAL A 26 9.77 10.46 0.57
N ASP A 27 9.17 11.66 0.50
CA ASP A 27 8.35 12.21 1.59
C ASP A 27 7.17 11.28 1.93
N ASP A 28 6.49 10.73 0.93
CA ASP A 28 5.37 9.81 1.18
C ASP A 28 5.80 8.50 1.86
N ILE A 29 7.00 7.97 1.55
CA ILE A 29 7.57 6.80 2.24
C ILE A 29 7.89 7.14 3.70
N GLU A 30 8.47 8.31 3.96
CA GLU A 30 8.76 8.77 5.32
C GLU A 30 7.48 8.97 6.13
N ARG A 31 6.48 9.63 5.55
CA ARG A 31 5.16 9.84 6.17
C ARG A 31 4.40 8.54 6.41
N PHE A 32 4.48 7.60 5.47
CA PHE A 32 3.97 6.25 5.68
C PHE A 32 4.70 5.59 6.86
N GLY A 33 6.03 5.66 6.88
CA GLY A 33 6.85 5.12 7.96
C GLY A 33 6.45 5.66 9.34
N GLN A 34 6.24 6.97 9.47
CA GLN A 34 5.74 7.60 10.71
C GLN A 34 4.40 7.00 11.17
N ALA A 35 3.51 6.63 10.24
CA ALA A 35 2.20 6.05 10.57
C ALA A 35 2.26 4.57 11.00
N VAL A 36 3.24 3.80 10.52
CA VAL A 36 3.24 2.33 10.69
C VAL A 36 4.44 1.75 11.46
N GLY A 37 5.34 2.59 11.97
CA GLY A 37 6.47 2.14 12.80
C GLY A 37 7.82 2.10 12.09
N GLY A 38 8.03 2.95 11.09
CA GLY A 38 9.32 3.24 10.46
C GLY A 38 9.37 2.93 8.96
N VAL A 39 10.36 3.52 8.27
CA VAL A 39 10.56 3.34 6.82
C VAL A 39 10.85 1.89 6.46
N ALA A 40 11.56 1.14 7.31
CA ALA A 40 11.81 -0.29 7.08
C ALA A 40 10.51 -1.12 6.96
N MET A 41 9.40 -0.65 7.55
CA MET A 41 8.12 -1.33 7.45
C MET A 41 7.55 -1.27 6.03
N PHE A 42 7.87 -0.22 5.26
CA PHE A 42 7.44 -0.07 3.88
C PHE A 42 7.92 -1.25 3.02
N ASP A 43 9.22 -1.53 3.02
CA ASP A 43 9.81 -2.61 2.24
C ASP A 43 9.31 -4.00 2.69
N ARG A 44 9.17 -4.20 4.01
CA ARG A 44 8.65 -5.45 4.58
C ARG A 44 7.18 -5.71 4.21
N VAL A 45 6.38 -4.66 4.10
CA VAL A 45 4.98 -4.76 3.65
C VAL A 45 4.89 -5.01 2.14
N LEU A 46 5.76 -4.39 1.34
CA LEU A 46 5.78 -4.61 -0.11
C LEU A 46 6.28 -6.00 -0.50
N SER A 47 7.32 -6.49 0.17
CA SER A 47 7.87 -7.84 -0.01
C SER A 47 6.97 -8.95 0.53
N GLY A 48 5.93 -8.59 1.30
CA GLY A 48 5.04 -9.54 1.97
C GLY A 48 5.67 -10.22 3.20
N GLU A 49 6.86 -9.82 3.62
CA GLU A 49 7.44 -10.28 4.89
C GLU A 49 6.51 -9.94 6.07
N VAL A 50 5.83 -8.79 5.98
CA VAL A 50 4.85 -8.32 6.96
C VAL A 50 3.47 -8.17 6.31
N VAL A 51 2.49 -8.88 6.87
CA VAL A 51 1.07 -8.61 6.63
C VAL A 51 0.56 -7.67 7.72
N PRO A 52 0.05 -6.47 7.39
CA PRO A 52 -0.45 -5.54 8.38
C PRO A 52 -1.50 -6.16 9.32
N CYS A 53 -1.26 -6.03 10.63
CA CYS A 53 -2.22 -6.41 11.65
C CYS A 53 -3.43 -5.44 11.66
N ALA A 54 -4.45 -5.69 12.49
CA ALA A 54 -5.66 -4.87 12.50
C ALA A 54 -5.38 -3.37 12.75
N VAL A 55 -4.50 -3.07 13.70
CA VAL A 55 -4.12 -1.70 14.07
C VAL A 55 -3.36 -1.03 12.93
N MET A 56 -2.29 -1.67 12.43
CA MET A 56 -1.51 -1.15 11.30
C MET A 56 -2.37 -0.97 10.05
N ALA A 57 -3.27 -1.90 9.75
CA ALA A 57 -4.18 -1.78 8.61
C ALA A 57 -5.14 -0.58 8.74
N ALA A 58 -5.57 -0.23 9.97
CA ALA A 58 -6.37 0.96 10.22
C ALA A 58 -5.56 2.24 10.01
N GLU A 59 -4.32 2.29 10.48
CA GLU A 59 -3.41 3.43 10.22
C GLU A 59 -3.15 3.62 8.72
N ILE A 60 -2.87 2.53 8.00
CA ILE A 60 -2.69 2.60 6.54
C ILE A 60 -3.98 3.03 5.84
N GLN A 61 -5.13 2.58 6.31
CA GLN A 61 -6.41 3.01 5.77
C GLN A 61 -6.62 4.52 5.99
N LEU A 62 -6.30 5.06 7.17
CA LEU A 62 -6.37 6.51 7.43
C LEU A 62 -5.37 7.29 6.57
N TRP A 63 -4.10 6.88 6.55
CA TRP A 63 -3.04 7.51 5.76
C TRP A 63 -3.36 7.53 4.26
N SER A 64 -3.95 6.45 3.74
CA SER A 64 -4.38 6.32 2.35
C SER A 64 -5.77 6.91 2.07
N MET A 65 -6.39 7.62 3.02
CA MET A 65 -7.74 8.21 2.88
C MET A 65 -8.81 7.17 2.48
N GLY A 66 -8.71 5.95 3.01
CA GLY A 66 -9.63 4.85 2.76
C GLY A 66 -9.35 4.06 1.47
N LEU A 67 -8.32 4.41 0.70
CA LEU A 67 -8.06 3.76 -0.59
C LEU A 67 -7.58 2.30 -0.43
N ILE A 68 -6.82 2.03 0.63
CA ILE A 68 -6.34 0.70 1.00
C ILE A 68 -7.20 0.18 2.16
N GLN A 69 -7.89 -0.94 1.92
CA GLN A 69 -8.76 -1.57 2.91
C GLN A 69 -8.05 -2.76 3.57
N ARG A 70 -8.42 -3.08 4.82
CA ARG A 70 -7.84 -4.23 5.55
C ARG A 70 -7.87 -5.54 4.78
N GLN A 71 -8.94 -5.78 4.01
CA GLN A 71 -9.11 -6.99 3.21
C GLN A 71 -8.19 -7.06 1.98
N ASP A 72 -7.64 -5.93 1.51
CA ASP A 72 -6.76 -5.91 0.33
C ASP A 72 -5.43 -6.63 0.61
N TRP A 73 -4.98 -6.67 1.87
CA TRP A 73 -3.76 -7.38 2.28
C TRP A 73 -3.86 -8.91 2.18
N ARG A 74 -5.07 -9.45 2.08
CA ARG A 74 -5.33 -10.90 2.02
C ARG A 74 -5.76 -11.38 0.64
N ARG A 75 -5.76 -10.50 -0.36
CA ARG A 75 -6.16 -10.79 -1.73
C ARG A 75 -4.95 -10.66 -2.66
N PRO A 76 -4.83 -11.51 -3.68
CA PRO A 76 -3.84 -11.28 -4.74
C PRO A 76 -4.10 -9.96 -5.45
N ALA A 77 -3.03 -9.28 -5.85
CA ALA A 77 -3.13 -8.25 -6.87
C ALA A 77 -3.45 -8.90 -8.23
N TYR A 78 -4.27 -8.25 -9.03
CA TYR A 78 -4.67 -8.74 -10.37
C TYR A 78 -3.81 -8.14 -11.50
N ARG A 79 -2.79 -7.35 -11.16
CA ARG A 79 -1.89 -6.68 -12.11
C ARG A 79 -0.48 -6.58 -11.53
N TRP A 80 0.48 -6.23 -12.37
CA TRP A 80 1.88 -6.08 -12.01
C TRP A 80 2.13 -4.72 -11.35
N TRP A 81 3.29 -4.57 -10.70
CA TRP A 81 3.65 -3.37 -9.94
C TRP A 81 3.55 -2.05 -10.72
N GLY A 82 3.92 -2.07 -12.00
CA GLY A 82 3.89 -0.89 -12.88
C GLY A 82 2.51 -0.55 -13.43
N ASP A 83 1.50 -1.37 -13.16
CA ASP A 83 0.15 -1.14 -13.66
C ASP A 83 -0.71 -0.41 -12.61
N ARG A 84 -1.58 0.47 -13.09
CA ARG A 84 -2.65 1.04 -12.25
C ARG A 84 -3.53 -0.07 -11.67
N PRO A 85 -3.84 -0.07 -10.34
CA PRO A 85 -4.76 -1.02 -9.72
C PRO A 85 -6.16 -0.99 -10.36
N ILE A 86 -6.75 -2.18 -10.56
CA ILE A 86 -8.07 -2.34 -11.19
C ILE A 86 -9.18 -1.70 -10.35
N GLY A 87 -10.06 -0.94 -11.03
CA GLY A 87 -11.26 -0.34 -10.42
C GLY A 87 -10.92 0.70 -9.36
N TRP A 88 -9.77 1.36 -9.50
CA TRP A 88 -9.20 2.21 -8.45
C TRP A 88 -9.01 3.65 -8.94
N PHE A 89 -9.54 4.60 -8.18
CA PHE A 89 -9.38 6.04 -8.37
C PHE A 89 -8.57 6.58 -7.20
N ASN A 90 -7.44 7.24 -7.49
CA ASN A 90 -6.62 7.89 -6.48
C ASN A 90 -6.79 9.41 -6.63
N PRO A 91 -7.53 10.09 -5.74
CA PRO A 91 -7.70 11.55 -5.81
C PRO A 91 -6.39 12.32 -5.61
N ARG A 92 -5.31 11.67 -5.13
CA ARG A 92 -3.99 12.29 -4.98
C ARG A 92 -3.22 12.41 -6.29
N VAL A 93 -3.66 11.71 -7.34
CA VAL A 93 -2.97 11.68 -8.64
C VAL A 93 -3.85 12.43 -9.63
N PRO A 94 -3.39 13.56 -10.20
CA PRO A 94 -4.13 14.22 -11.27
C PRO A 94 -4.33 13.21 -12.41
N ALA A 95 -5.53 13.17 -12.98
CA ALA A 95 -5.81 12.30 -14.13
C ALA A 95 -4.75 12.60 -15.20
N ALA A 96 -3.97 11.59 -15.58
CA ALA A 96 -3.01 11.74 -16.66
C ALA A 96 -3.74 12.29 -17.90
N ALA A 97 -3.27 13.42 -18.40
CA ALA A 97 -3.74 14.06 -19.62
C ALA A 97 -3.43 13.19 -20.86
#